data_AF-A0A3C2BCA1-F1
#
_entry.id   AF-A0A3C2BCA1-F1
#
_cell.length_a   1.000
_cell.length_b   1.000
_cell.length_c   1.000
_cell.angle_alpha   90.00
_cell.angle_beta   90.00
_cell.angle_gamma   90.00
#
_symmetry.space_group_name_H-M   'P 1'
#
loop_
_entity.id
_entity.type
_entity.pdbx_description
1 polymer ?
#
loop_
_entity_poly.entity_id
_entity_poly.type
_entity_poly.pdbx_seq_one_letter_code
_entity_poly.pdbx_strand_id
1 'polypeptide(L)'
;TVLINKGYSLNYQIEVDRVNNTDTLDINIEMKPEQSENIPAEEKKLASAIKTMLGISPKVHLVPEKSITRSEGKAVRVVDKRKLH
;
A
#
# COMPACT_ATOMS: atom_id res chain seq x y z
N THR A 1 1.17 1.75 12.73
CA THR A 1 -0.03 1.62 13.60
C THR A 1 -1.28 1.19 12.86
N VAL A 2 -1.67 1.82 11.74
CA VAL A 2 -2.88 1.42 10.98
C VAL A 2 -2.90 -0.06 10.57
N LEU A 3 -1.83 -0.55 9.94
CA LEU A 3 -1.78 -1.93 9.40
C LEU A 3 -1.86 -3.00 10.50
N ILE A 4 -1.05 -2.84 11.56
CA ILE A 4 -1.05 -3.73 12.73
C ILE A 4 -2.44 -3.77 13.37
N ASN A 5 -3.07 -2.60 13.60
CA ASN A 5 -4.39 -2.50 14.20
C ASN A 5 -5.50 -3.14 13.35
N LYS A 6 -5.24 -3.35 12.06
CA LYS A 6 -6.17 -3.96 11.10
C LYS A 6 -5.81 -5.42 10.77
N GLY A 7 -4.76 -5.98 11.38
CA GLY A 7 -4.35 -7.38 11.21
C GLY A 7 -3.54 -7.68 9.95
N TYR A 8 -3.12 -6.66 9.19
CA TYR A 8 -2.35 -6.82 7.96
C TYR A 8 -0.84 -6.99 8.21
N SER A 9 -0.14 -7.54 7.21
CA SER A 9 1.31 -7.67 7.22
C SER A 9 2.01 -6.31 7.37
N LEU A 10 3.18 -6.32 8.01
CA LEU A 10 4.08 -5.17 8.07
C LEU A 10 4.89 -4.98 6.78
N ASN A 11 4.80 -5.93 5.85
CA ASN A 11 5.39 -5.78 4.54
C ASN A 11 4.47 -4.98 3.64
N TYR A 12 4.88 -3.74 3.40
CA TYR A 12 4.26 -2.84 2.46
C TYR A 12 5.30 -2.14 1.60
N GLN A 13 4.84 -1.59 0.48
CA GLN A 13 5.58 -0.71 -0.40
C GLN A 13 4.67 0.43 -0.83
N ILE A 14 5.21 1.64 -0.83
CA ILE A 14 4.56 2.85 -1.29
C ILE A 14 5.13 3.14 -2.68
N GLU A 15 4.26 3.36 -3.65
CA GLU A 15 4.63 3.85 -4.96
C GLU A 15 4.12 5.28 -5.10
N VAL A 16 5.04 6.19 -5.41
CA VAL A 16 4.72 7.59 -5.70
C VAL A 16 4.85 7.76 -7.20
N ASP A 17 3.80 8.25 -7.84
CA ASP A 17 3.81 8.53 -9.28
C ASP A 17 3.14 9.88 -9.55
N ARG A 18 3.20 10.33 -10.80
CA ARG A 18 2.52 11.53 -11.27
C ARG A 18 1.88 11.24 -12.61
N VAL A 19 0.55 11.28 -12.63
CA VAL A 19 -0.23 11.15 -13.86
C VAL A 19 -0.65 12.55 -14.30
N ASN A 20 -0.13 13.01 -15.43
CA ASN A 20 -0.24 14.39 -15.91
C ASN A 20 0.32 15.38 -14.87
N ASN A 21 -0.55 16.19 -14.25
CA ASN A 21 -0.19 17.18 -13.24
C ASN A 21 -0.65 16.79 -11.83
N THR A 22 -1.08 15.54 -11.65
CA THR A 22 -1.63 15.05 -10.38
C THR A 22 -0.71 14.01 -9.78
N ASP A 23 -0.24 14.26 -8.56
CA ASP A 23 0.49 13.27 -7.79
C ASP A 23 -0.44 12.11 -7.39
N THR A 24 0.03 10.89 -7.60
CA THR A 24 -0.66 9.66 -7.21
C THR A 24 0.17 8.91 -6.19
N LEU A 25 -0.53 8.31 -5.23
CA LEU A 25 0.07 7.57 -4.13
C LEU A 25 -0.61 6.22 -4.05
N ASP A 26 0.16 5.17 -4.31
CA ASP A 26 -0.30 3.80 -4.27
C ASP A 26 0.41 3.07 -3.13
N ILE A 27 -0.31 2.21 -2.41
CA ILE A 27 0.25 1.42 -1.30
C ILE A 27 -0.07 -0.05 -1.54
N ASN A 28 0.97 -0.83 -1.78
CA ASN A 28 0.93 -2.29 -1.92
C ASN A 28 1.14 -2.93 -0.55
N ILE A 29 0.23 -3.80 -0.13
CA ILE A 29 0.27 -4.46 1.18
C ILE A 29 0.05 -5.96 1.00
N GLU A 30 0.94 -6.77 1.58
CA GLU A 30 0.81 -8.23 1.53
C GLU A 30 -0.40 -8.67 2.38
N MET A 31 -1.32 -9.41 1.75
CA MET A 31 -2.43 -10.07 2.44
C MET A 31 -2.02 -11.46 2.93
N LYS A 32 -2.64 -11.93 4.01
CA LYS A 32 -2.54 -13.33 4.41
C LYS A 32 -3.48 -14.20 3.54
N PRO A 33 -3.14 -15.48 3.31
CA PRO A 33 -3.98 -16.38 2.52
C PRO A 33 -5.43 -16.50 3.02
N GLU A 34 -5.64 -16.30 4.32
CA GLU A 34 -6.96 -16.37 4.99
C GLU A 34 -7.84 -15.14 4.75
N GLN A 35 -7.32 -14.06 4.17
CA GLN A 35 -8.04 -12.78 3.99
C GLN A 35 -8.66 -12.61 2.57
N SER A 36 -8.77 -13.68 1.79
CA SER A 36 -9.09 -13.60 0.35
C SER A 36 -10.57 -13.46 -0.02
N GLU A 37 -11.47 -13.23 0.94
CA GLU A 37 -12.92 -13.34 0.68
C GLU A 37 -13.50 -12.14 -0.10
N ASN A 38 -13.01 -10.91 0.13
CA ASN A 38 -13.49 -9.71 -0.58
C ASN A 38 -12.44 -8.58 -0.64
N ILE A 39 -11.46 -8.75 -1.51
CA ILE A 39 -10.33 -7.82 -1.69
C ILE A 39 -10.79 -6.36 -1.93
N PRO A 40 -11.74 -6.06 -2.84
CA PRO A 40 -12.13 -4.67 -3.10
C PRO A 40 -12.75 -3.96 -1.89
N ALA A 41 -13.53 -4.67 -1.09
CA ALA A 41 -14.13 -4.12 0.12
C ALA A 41 -13.06 -3.82 1.19
N GLU A 42 -12.07 -4.71 1.32
CA GLU A 42 -10.96 -4.55 2.25
C GLU A 42 -10.04 -3.39 1.86
N GLU A 43 -9.68 -3.27 0.59
CA GLU A 43 -8.89 -2.15 0.06
C GLU A 43 -9.56 -0.80 0.38
N LYS A 44 -10.87 -0.70 0.13
CA LYS A 44 -11.65 0.50 0.44
C LYS A 44 -11.69 0.79 1.94
N LYS A 45 -11.86 -0.25 2.77
CA LYS A 45 -11.85 -0.12 4.23
C LYS A 45 -10.51 0.37 4.74
N LEU A 46 -9.40 -0.13 4.18
CA LEU A 46 -8.06 0.27 4.57
C LEU A 46 -7.70 1.67 4.08
N ALA A 47 -8.06 2.02 2.84
CA ALA A 47 -7.90 3.37 2.31
C ALA A 47 -8.66 4.40 3.17
N SER A 48 -9.89 4.09 3.58
CA SER A 48 -10.68 4.94 4.49
C SER A 48 -10.01 5.09 5.87
N ALA A 49 -9.45 4.01 6.41
CA ALA A 49 -8.73 4.06 7.69
C ALA A 49 -7.46 4.93 7.60
N ILE A 50 -6.69 4.80 6.51
CA ILE A 50 -5.51 5.63 6.25
C ILE A 50 -5.91 7.10 6.11
N LYS A 51 -6.98 7.39 5.36
CA LYS A 51 -7.54 8.75 5.23
C LYS A 51 -7.93 9.35 6.57
N THR A 52 -8.61 8.57 7.41
CA THR A 52 -9.07 9.03 8.72
C THR A 52 -7.89 9.33 9.65
N MET A 53 -6.86 8.48 9.64
CA MET A 53 -5.75 8.60 10.59
C MET A 53 -4.65 9.58 10.13
N LEU A 54 -4.40 9.67 8.83
CA LEU A 54 -3.26 10.42 8.27
C LEU A 54 -3.68 11.57 7.34
N GLY A 55 -4.97 11.72 7.03
CA GLY A 55 -5.48 12.78 6.16
C GLY A 55 -5.19 12.59 4.67
N ILE A 56 -4.45 11.55 4.29
CA ILE A 56 -4.08 11.24 2.90
C ILE A 56 -4.98 10.16 2.31
N SER A 57 -5.25 10.24 1.00
CA SER A 57 -6.15 9.28 0.31
C SER A 57 -5.38 8.47 -0.73
N PRO A 58 -4.49 7.55 -0.33
CA PRO A 58 -3.80 6.68 -1.26
C PRO A 58 -4.76 5.66 -1.87
N LYS A 59 -4.40 5.16 -3.06
CA LYS A 59 -4.96 3.94 -3.61
C LYS A 59 -4.28 2.74 -2.95
N VAL A 60 -5.07 1.84 -2.37
CA VAL A 60 -4.55 0.66 -1.67
C VAL A 60 -4.71 -0.55 -2.58
N HIS A 61 -3.65 -1.34 -2.69
CA HIS A 61 -3.65 -2.63 -3.38
C HIS A 61 -3.27 -3.73 -2.40
N LEU A 62 -4.15 -4.70 -2.23
CA LEU A 62 -3.82 -5.92 -1.52
C LEU A 62 -3.17 -6.89 -2.50
N VAL A 63 -1.92 -7.25 -2.22
CA VAL A 63 -1.12 -8.13 -3.08
C VAL A 63 -0.90 -9.49 -2.40
N PRO A 64 -0.66 -10.56 -3.16
CA PRO A 64 -0.37 -11.87 -2.59
C PRO A 64 0.82 -11.85 -1.62
N GLU A 65 0.81 -12.76 -0.66
CA GLU A 65 1.94 -12.88 0.27
C GLU A 65 3.25 -13.13 -0.48
N LYS A 66 4.35 -12.50 -0.03
CA LYS A 66 5.70 -12.61 -0.59
C LYS A 66 5.86 -12.04 -2.02
N SER A 67 4.89 -11.28 -2.52
CA SER A 67 5.03 -10.60 -3.82
C SER A 67 5.87 -9.33 -3.73
N ILE A 68 6.05 -8.74 -2.53
CA ILE A 68 6.90 -7.57 -2.34
C ILE A 68 8.34 -8.04 -2.15
N THR A 69 9.25 -7.56 -3.01
CA THR A 69 10.66 -7.95 -2.97
C THR A 69 11.29 -7.66 -1.61
N ARG A 70 11.88 -8.69 -1.02
CA ARG A 70 12.67 -8.55 0.21
C ARG A 70 14.08 -8.12 -0.18
N SER A 71 14.49 -6.96 0.33
CA SER A 71 15.87 -6.50 0.22
C SER A 71 16.76 -7.32 1.17
N GLU A 72 17.90 -7.81 0.69
CA GLU A 72 18.93 -8.47 1.51
C GLU A 72 19.63 -7.49 2.48
N GLY A 73 19.38 -6.18 2.31
CA GLY A 73 19.86 -5.12 3.20
C GLY A 73 18.72 -4.24 3.71
N LYS A 74 18.78 -2.94 3.42
CA LYS A 74 17.75 -1.99 3.87
C LYS A 74 16.46 -2.17 3.07
N ALA A 75 15.33 -2.31 3.75
CA ALA A 75 14.02 -2.40 3.10
C ALA A 75 13.73 -1.14 2.27
N VAL A 76 13.32 -1.34 1.00
CA VAL A 76 12.85 -0.27 0.12
C VAL A 76 11.34 -0.14 0.30
N ARG A 77 10.91 0.84 1.09
CA ARG A 77 9.49 1.08 1.40
C ARG A 77 8.82 2.09 0.47
N VAL A 78 9.60 2.86 -0.28
CA VAL A 78 9.09 3.89 -1.19
C VAL A 78 9.79 3.73 -2.53
N VAL A 79 9.00 3.63 -3.59
CA VAL A 79 9.44 3.63 -4.98
C VAL A 79 8.90 4.90 -5.63
N ASP A 80 9.79 5.76 -6.10
CA ASP A 80 9.42 6.99 -6.80
C ASP A 80 9.46 6.73 -8.31
N LYS A 81 8.29 6.79 -8.95
CA LYS A 81 8.10 6.60 -10.40
C LYS A 81 7.86 7.92 -11.13
N ARG A 82 7.83 9.06 -10.43
CA ARG A 82 7.54 10.38 -11.02
C ARG A 82 8.57 10.71 -12.09
N LYS A 83 8.10 11.03 -13.30
CA LYS A 83 8.93 11.55 -14.39
C LYS A 83 8.97 13.07 -14.31
N LEU A 84 9.96 13.62 -13.59
CA LEU A 84 10.19 15.05 -13.43
C LEU A 84 11.30 15.50 -14.40
N HIS A 85 11.11 15.33 -15.70
CA HIS A 85 12.07 15.72 -16.74
C HIS A 85 11.35 16.32 -17.94
#